data_AF-A0A1I1WXT5-F1
#
_entry.id   AF-A0A1I1WXT5-F1
#
_cell.length_a   1.000
_cell.length_b   1.000
_cell.length_c   1.000
_cell.angle_alpha   90.00
_cell.angle_beta   90.00
_cell.angle_gamma   90.00
#
_symmetry.space_group_name_H-M   'P 1'
#
loop_
_entity.id
_entity.type
_entity.pdbx_description
1 polymer ?
#
loop_
_entity_poly.entity_id
_entity_poly.type
_entity_poly.pdbx_seq_one_letter_code
_entity_poly.pdbx_strand_id
1 'polypeptide(L)'
;MAINYENKKFLEELLLKADVAGSDYYFKMEKEVFVQAMEGDEDKDFYKEYLKQREVGFEVYQNQVKEEFNRILSSEELHFCASEYNYDGGNFLLEQVVLHPLCDIETVKLIYWFLSPIYIYEKYGSLENCPKEDYICYDDSRLLMKIEEKVKNKEFQTGLRVEKNACVIEMIEETNFSVEPFVNIPEDLRKI
;
A
#
# COMPACT_ATOMS: atom_id res chain seq x y z
N MET A 1 -16.97 -0.42 13.23
CA MET A 1 -18.08 0.57 13.16
C MET A 1 -18.28 0.92 11.68
N ALA A 2 -19.50 1.12 11.17
CA ALA A 2 -19.67 1.40 9.73
C ALA A 2 -19.13 2.80 9.37
N ILE A 3 -18.27 2.89 8.35
CA ILE A 3 -17.73 4.18 7.85
C ILE A 3 -18.91 5.00 7.33
N ASN A 4 -19.09 6.21 7.86
CA ASN A 4 -20.17 7.09 7.41
C ASN A 4 -19.89 7.64 6.00
N TYR A 5 -20.90 8.21 5.33
CA TYR A 5 -20.77 8.67 3.94
C TYR A 5 -19.69 9.76 3.74
N GLU A 6 -19.63 10.76 4.62
CA GLU A 6 -18.67 11.86 4.51
C GLU A 6 -17.23 11.37 4.70
N ASN A 7 -17.02 10.48 5.68
CA ASN A 7 -15.73 9.82 5.90
C ASN A 7 -15.37 8.95 4.69
N LYS A 8 -16.31 8.18 4.15
CA LYS A 8 -16.06 7.33 2.98
C LYS A 8 -15.58 8.16 1.79
N LYS A 9 -16.26 9.27 1.49
CA LYS A 9 -15.88 10.19 0.40
C LYS A 9 -14.47 10.73 0.60
N PHE A 10 -14.12 11.12 1.83
CA PHE A 10 -12.76 11.55 2.17
C PHE A 10 -11.73 10.45 1.90
N LEU A 11 -12.00 9.21 2.32
CA LEU A 11 -11.07 8.10 2.10
C LEU A 11 -10.92 7.78 0.61
N GLU A 12 -12.02 7.79 -0.16
CA GLU A 12 -11.98 7.60 -1.62
C GLU A 12 -11.16 8.70 -2.32
N GLU A 13 -11.30 9.95 -1.89
CA GLU A 13 -10.45 11.05 -2.38
C GLU A 13 -8.98 10.85 -1.98
N LEU A 14 -8.71 10.34 -0.77
CA LEU A 14 -7.36 10.06 -0.31
C LEU A 14 -6.69 8.92 -1.10
N LEU A 15 -7.44 7.88 -1.48
CA LEU A 15 -6.96 6.80 -2.37
C LEU A 15 -6.46 7.36 -3.69
N LEU A 16 -7.26 8.22 -4.34
CA LEU A 16 -6.92 8.86 -5.61
C LEU A 16 -5.65 9.72 -5.48
N LYS A 17 -5.58 10.56 -4.44
CA LYS A 17 -4.41 11.42 -4.20
C LYS A 17 -3.15 10.61 -3.90
N ALA A 18 -3.28 9.49 -3.20
CA ALA A 18 -2.15 8.63 -2.88
C ALA A 18 -1.62 7.89 -4.12
N ASP A 19 -2.50 7.49 -5.05
CA ASP A 19 -2.09 6.95 -6.36
C ASP A 19 -1.28 7.99 -7.15
N VAL A 20 -1.80 9.22 -7.23
CA VAL A 20 -1.07 10.35 -7.85
C VAL A 20 0.26 10.58 -7.14
N ALA A 21 0.28 10.64 -5.81
CA ALA A 21 1.48 10.87 -5.02
C ALA A 21 2.53 9.75 -5.15
N GLY A 22 2.11 8.52 -5.45
CA GLY A 22 3.00 7.39 -5.69
C GLY A 22 3.65 7.40 -7.07
N SER A 23 3.10 8.11 -8.04
CA SER A 23 3.52 8.06 -9.43
C SER A 23 4.19 9.36 -9.89
N ASP A 24 5.48 9.28 -10.22
CA ASP A 24 6.20 10.39 -10.88
C ASP A 24 6.18 10.30 -12.42
N TYR A 25 5.43 9.33 -12.97
CA TYR A 25 5.37 9.06 -14.41
C TYR A 25 4.94 10.32 -15.19
N TYR A 26 3.77 10.86 -14.86
CA TYR A 26 3.29 12.09 -15.48
C TYR A 26 4.08 13.31 -15.04
N PHE A 27 4.68 13.32 -13.84
CA PHE A 27 5.48 14.43 -13.35
C PHE A 27 6.76 14.64 -14.18
N LYS A 28 7.44 13.54 -14.56
CA LYS A 28 8.68 13.58 -15.36
C LYS A 28 8.46 13.90 -16.84
N MET A 29 7.22 13.91 -17.32
CA MET A 29 6.93 14.25 -18.71
C MET A 29 7.10 15.74 -18.99
N GLU A 30 7.61 16.04 -20.19
CA GLU A 30 7.51 17.37 -20.78
C GLU A 30 6.05 17.81 -20.87
N LYS A 31 5.82 19.11 -20.74
CA LYS A 31 4.48 19.67 -20.59
C LYS A 31 3.56 19.32 -21.76
N GLU A 32 4.07 19.40 -22.98
CA GLU A 32 3.30 19.14 -24.20
C GLU A 32 2.90 17.66 -24.29
N VAL A 33 3.79 16.75 -23.87
CA VAL A 33 3.52 15.30 -23.84
C VAL A 33 2.47 14.97 -22.78
N PHE A 34 2.57 15.58 -21.60
CA PHE A 34 1.56 15.43 -20.55
C PHE A 34 0.17 15.88 -21.03
N VAL A 35 0.08 17.04 -21.69
CA VAL A 35 -1.20 17.56 -22.21
C VAL A 35 -1.80 16.60 -23.24
N GLN A 36 -0.99 16.04 -24.13
CA GLN A 36 -1.45 15.05 -25.11
C GLN A 36 -1.88 13.72 -24.46
N ALA A 37 -1.14 13.26 -23.44
CA ALA A 37 -1.45 12.01 -22.75
C ALA A 37 -2.76 12.09 -21.95
N MET A 38 -3.20 13.29 -21.58
CA MET A 38 -4.40 13.56 -20.78
C MET A 38 -5.56 14.18 -21.56
N GLU A 39 -5.46 14.25 -22.90
CA GLU A 39 -6.51 14.82 -23.74
C GLU A 39 -7.83 14.06 -23.56
N GLY A 40 -8.89 14.78 -23.18
CA GLY A 40 -10.21 14.21 -22.90
C GLY A 40 -10.48 13.85 -21.44
N ASP A 41 -9.48 13.97 -20.56
CA ASP A 41 -9.60 13.72 -19.12
C ASP A 41 -9.63 14.99 -18.27
N GLU A 42 -9.81 16.17 -18.87
CA GLU A 42 -9.64 17.46 -18.20
C GLU A 42 -10.63 17.68 -17.04
N ASP A 43 -11.81 17.06 -17.10
CA ASP A 43 -12.83 17.14 -16.05
C ASP A 43 -12.64 16.09 -14.94
N LYS A 44 -11.73 15.12 -15.12
CA LYS A 44 -11.49 14.03 -14.17
C LYS A 44 -10.70 14.50 -12.96
N ASP A 45 -10.94 13.88 -11.82
CA ASP A 45 -10.29 14.29 -10.57
C ASP A 45 -8.81 13.91 -10.53
N PHE A 46 -8.42 12.75 -11.09
CA PHE A 46 -6.99 12.40 -11.19
C PHE A 46 -6.22 13.41 -12.05
N TYR A 47 -6.82 13.94 -13.11
CA TYR A 47 -6.20 14.97 -13.95
C TYR A 47 -5.90 16.24 -13.15
N LYS A 48 -6.89 16.72 -12.37
CA LYS A 48 -6.72 17.89 -11.49
C LYS A 48 -5.64 17.67 -10.43
N GLU A 49 -5.57 16.47 -9.87
CA GLU A 49 -4.54 16.12 -8.90
C GLU A 49 -3.14 16.03 -9.53
N TYR A 50 -2.99 15.49 -10.75
CA TYR A 50 -1.72 15.52 -11.48
C TYR A 50 -1.29 16.95 -11.84
N LEU A 51 -2.24 17.83 -12.22
CA LEU A 51 -1.95 19.25 -12.43
C LEU A 51 -1.41 19.88 -11.14
N LYS A 52 -2.07 19.65 -10.00
CA LYS A 52 -1.64 20.16 -8.71
C LYS A 52 -0.26 19.62 -8.32
N GLN A 53 0.00 18.33 -8.50
CA GLN A 53 1.29 17.72 -8.26
C GLN A 53 2.40 18.38 -9.08
N ARG A 54 2.16 18.59 -10.38
CA ARG A 54 3.12 19.25 -11.29
C ARG A 54 3.35 20.72 -10.93
N GLU A 55 2.33 21.42 -10.44
CA GLU A 55 2.41 22.82 -10.01
C GLU A 55 3.25 22.98 -8.74
N VAL A 56 2.99 22.17 -7.70
CA VAL A 56 3.65 22.32 -6.39
C VAL A 56 4.97 21.55 -6.30
N GLY A 57 5.21 20.58 -7.18
CA GLY A 57 6.35 19.68 -7.17
C GLY A 57 6.03 18.34 -6.50
N PHE A 58 6.67 17.27 -6.98
CA PHE A 58 6.41 15.88 -6.56
C PHE A 58 6.55 15.66 -5.05
N GLU A 59 7.69 16.03 -4.46
CA GLU A 59 7.94 15.84 -3.02
C GLU A 59 6.99 16.67 -2.14
N VAL A 60 6.67 17.89 -2.57
CA VAL A 60 5.74 18.78 -1.85
C VAL A 60 4.34 18.16 -1.86
N TYR A 61 3.89 17.66 -3.01
CA TYR A 61 2.60 16.99 -3.13
C TYR A 61 2.55 15.71 -2.27
N GLN A 62 3.59 14.87 -2.32
CA GLN A 62 3.67 13.68 -1.45
C GLN A 62 3.52 14.05 0.03
N ASN A 63 4.19 15.09 0.50
CA ASN A 63 4.09 15.53 1.89
C ASN A 63 2.68 16.02 2.24
N GLN A 64 2.01 16.76 1.35
CA GLN A 64 0.61 17.17 1.55
C GLN A 64 -0.31 15.96 1.70
N VAL A 65 -0.14 14.93 0.86
CA VAL A 65 -0.95 13.71 0.95
C VAL A 65 -0.66 12.94 2.24
N LYS A 66 0.62 12.84 2.67
CA LYS A 66 0.98 12.26 3.97
C LYS A 66 0.31 12.99 5.13
N GLU A 67 0.22 14.32 5.08
CA GLU A 67 -0.47 15.10 6.10
C GLU A 67 -1.98 14.79 6.15
N GLU A 68 -2.61 14.45 5.02
CA GLU A 68 -4.01 14.05 4.99
C GLU A 68 -4.26 12.72 5.73
N PHE A 69 -3.29 11.80 5.79
CA PHE A 69 -3.39 10.56 6.58
C PHE A 69 -3.58 10.84 8.09
N ASN A 70 -3.13 11.99 8.61
CA ASN A 70 -3.34 12.37 10.02
C ASN A 70 -4.82 12.58 10.37
N ARG A 71 -5.70 12.66 9.36
CA ARG A 71 -7.15 12.78 9.54
C ARG A 71 -7.83 11.43 9.71
N ILE A 72 -7.12 10.32 9.54
CA ILE A 72 -7.63 8.97 9.79
C ILE A 72 -7.70 8.73 11.30
N LEU A 73 -8.87 8.30 11.78
CA LEU A 73 -9.19 8.23 13.20
C LEU A 73 -9.37 6.79 13.72
N SER A 74 -9.31 5.79 12.84
CA SER A 74 -9.55 4.39 13.24
C SER A 74 -8.80 3.37 12.40
N SER A 75 -8.66 2.16 12.95
CA SER A 75 -8.13 1.00 12.24
C SER A 75 -9.05 0.54 11.10
N GLU A 76 -10.38 0.70 11.24
CA GLU A 76 -11.33 0.41 10.17
C GLU A 76 -11.13 1.28 8.93
N GLU A 77 -10.84 2.57 9.11
CA GLU A 77 -10.59 3.49 7.99
C GLU A 77 -9.28 3.15 7.27
N LEU A 78 -8.23 2.77 8.00
CA LEU A 78 -6.99 2.25 7.41
C LEU A 78 -7.21 0.94 6.65
N HIS A 79 -8.02 0.05 7.23
CA HIS A 79 -8.38 -1.22 6.57
C HIS A 79 -9.11 -0.97 5.27
N PHE A 80 -10.08 -0.04 5.27
CA PHE A 80 -10.79 0.37 4.06
C PHE A 80 -9.83 0.90 3.00
N CYS A 81 -8.88 1.77 3.38
CA CYS A 81 -7.87 2.24 2.43
C CYS A 81 -7.07 1.08 1.84
N ALA A 82 -6.61 0.13 2.66
CA ALA A 82 -5.84 -1.02 2.17
C ALA A 82 -6.66 -2.01 1.34
N SER A 83 -7.97 -2.14 1.60
CA SER A 83 -8.84 -3.09 0.89
C SER A 83 -9.32 -2.57 -0.46
N GLU A 84 -9.51 -1.26 -0.58
CA GLU A 84 -9.97 -0.61 -1.82
C GLU A 84 -8.82 -0.12 -2.71
N TYR A 85 -7.58 -0.22 -2.22
CA TYR A 85 -6.42 0.25 -2.97
C TYR A 85 -6.11 -0.65 -4.18
N ASN A 86 -5.73 -0.01 -5.28
CA ASN A 86 -5.17 -0.71 -6.43
C ASN A 86 -3.69 -1.00 -6.17
N TYR A 87 -3.33 -2.26 -5.91
CA TYR A 87 -1.96 -2.67 -5.59
C TYR A 87 -0.99 -2.52 -6.78
N ASP A 88 -1.49 -2.35 -8.00
CA ASP A 88 -0.65 -1.98 -9.16
C ASP A 88 -0.19 -0.50 -9.12
N GLY A 89 -0.76 0.33 -8.23
CA GLY A 89 -0.44 1.75 -8.06
C GLY A 89 0.85 2.03 -7.27
N GLY A 90 1.59 0.98 -6.88
CA GLY A 90 2.82 1.07 -6.11
C GLY A 90 2.59 1.17 -4.59
N ASN A 91 3.66 1.47 -3.85
CA ASN A 91 3.67 1.26 -2.40
C ASN A 91 3.42 2.52 -1.55
N PHE A 92 3.20 3.69 -2.16
CA PHE A 92 3.10 4.95 -1.41
C PHE A 92 1.98 4.93 -0.36
N LEU A 93 0.76 4.55 -0.77
CA LEU A 93 -0.38 4.46 0.15
C LEU A 93 -0.15 3.39 1.21
N LEU A 94 0.28 2.20 0.78
CA LEU A 94 0.48 1.05 1.65
C LEU A 94 1.52 1.36 2.73
N GLU A 95 2.59 2.07 2.38
CA GLU A 95 3.58 2.55 3.34
C GLU A 95 2.97 3.51 4.36
N GLN A 96 2.10 4.44 3.95
CA GLN A 96 1.43 5.34 4.90
C GLN A 96 0.49 4.57 5.83
N VAL A 97 -0.22 3.56 5.32
CA VAL A 97 -1.08 2.71 6.14
C VAL A 97 -0.25 1.92 7.15
N VAL A 98 0.82 1.25 6.72
CA VAL A 98 1.70 0.45 7.60
C VAL A 98 2.39 1.31 8.66
N LEU A 99 2.74 2.55 8.34
CA LEU A 99 3.39 3.47 9.29
C LEU A 99 2.41 4.15 10.24
N HIS A 100 1.09 4.10 9.97
CA HIS A 100 0.11 4.78 10.79
C HIS A 100 0.00 4.14 12.19
N PRO A 101 -0.03 4.93 13.29
CA PRO A 101 -0.08 4.40 14.66
C PRO A 101 -1.36 3.62 15.01
N LEU A 102 -2.41 3.81 14.22
CA LEU A 102 -3.68 3.08 14.34
C LEU A 102 -3.73 1.81 13.49
N CYS A 103 -2.66 1.49 12.74
CA CYS A 103 -2.65 0.33 11.86
C CYS A 103 -2.73 -0.96 12.69
N ASP A 104 -3.70 -1.80 12.35
CA ASP A 104 -3.97 -3.06 13.03
C ASP A 104 -3.35 -4.22 12.26
N ILE A 105 -2.93 -5.25 13.00
CA ILE A 105 -2.32 -6.46 12.42
C ILE A 105 -3.18 -7.11 11.34
N GLU A 106 -4.51 -7.04 11.42
CA GLU A 106 -5.39 -7.60 10.39
C GLU A 106 -5.32 -6.83 9.07
N THR A 107 -5.15 -5.51 9.12
CA THR A 107 -4.88 -4.69 7.92
C THR A 107 -3.51 -5.02 7.34
N VAL A 108 -2.51 -5.22 8.20
CA VAL A 108 -1.14 -5.53 7.76
C VAL A 108 -1.06 -6.90 7.10
N LYS A 109 -1.78 -7.91 7.60
CA LYS A 109 -1.87 -9.22 6.95
C LYS A 109 -2.42 -9.09 5.54
N LEU A 110 -3.50 -8.33 5.35
CA LEU A 110 -4.06 -8.07 4.03
C LEU A 110 -3.00 -7.52 3.07
N ILE A 111 -2.32 -6.44 3.47
CA ILE A 111 -1.26 -5.81 2.67
C ILE A 111 -0.11 -6.78 2.39
N TYR A 112 0.40 -7.44 3.44
CA TYR A 112 1.55 -8.34 3.35
C TYR A 112 1.31 -9.42 2.31
N TRP A 113 0.13 -10.04 2.30
CA TRP A 113 -0.18 -11.14 1.39
C TRP A 113 -0.50 -10.68 -0.03
N PHE A 114 -1.11 -9.50 -0.22
CA PHE A 114 -1.32 -8.95 -1.56
C PHE A 114 -0.01 -8.51 -2.23
N LEU A 115 1.01 -8.14 -1.47
CA LEU A 115 2.38 -7.90 -1.97
C LEU A 115 3.13 -9.19 -2.35
N SER A 116 2.44 -10.35 -2.38
CA SER A 116 2.95 -11.62 -2.91
C SER A 116 4.31 -12.06 -2.35
N PRO A 117 4.47 -12.15 -1.01
CA PRO A 117 5.75 -12.40 -0.36
C PRO A 117 6.31 -13.75 -0.75
N ILE A 118 5.45 -14.75 -0.98
CA ILE A 118 5.83 -16.09 -1.44
C ILE A 118 6.64 -16.04 -2.72
N TYR A 119 6.20 -15.27 -3.72
CA TYR A 119 6.92 -15.13 -4.98
C TYR A 119 8.34 -14.59 -4.77
N ILE A 120 8.50 -13.57 -3.92
CA ILE A 120 9.79 -12.95 -3.63
C ILE A 120 10.69 -13.93 -2.86
N TYR A 121 10.16 -14.60 -1.84
CA TYR A 121 10.89 -15.62 -1.09
C TYR A 121 11.32 -16.79 -1.99
N GLU A 122 10.44 -17.32 -2.85
CA GLU A 122 10.79 -18.38 -3.80
C GLU A 122 11.87 -17.97 -4.79
N LYS A 123 11.77 -16.75 -5.33
CA LYS A 123 12.66 -16.25 -6.37
C LYS A 123 14.04 -15.88 -5.83
N TYR A 124 14.12 -15.28 -4.64
CA TYR A 124 15.34 -14.68 -4.09
C TYR A 124 15.84 -15.33 -2.80
N GLY A 125 15.08 -16.26 -2.22
CA GLY A 125 15.40 -16.94 -0.95
C GLY A 125 15.15 -16.08 0.30
N SER A 126 15.21 -14.76 0.19
CA SER A 126 14.84 -13.82 1.25
C SER A 126 14.47 -12.45 0.66
N LEU A 127 13.81 -11.60 1.45
CA LEU A 127 13.46 -10.25 1.03
C LEU A 127 14.69 -9.37 0.78
N GLU A 128 15.76 -9.55 1.56
CA GLU A 128 17.01 -8.77 1.46
C GLU A 128 17.80 -9.05 0.17
N ASN A 129 17.57 -10.22 -0.43
CA ASN A 129 18.27 -10.64 -1.65
C ASN A 129 17.62 -10.09 -2.93
N CYS A 130 16.50 -9.37 -2.82
CA CYS A 130 15.81 -8.80 -3.96
C CYS A 130 16.68 -7.70 -4.62
N PRO A 131 17.05 -7.84 -5.91
CA PRO A 131 17.93 -6.90 -6.61
C PRO A 131 17.16 -5.66 -7.06
N LYS A 132 17.83 -4.50 -7.11
CA LYS A 132 17.24 -3.22 -7.55
C LYS A 132 16.77 -3.24 -9.00
N GLU A 133 17.35 -4.12 -9.82
CA GLU A 133 17.02 -4.28 -11.23
C GLU A 133 15.60 -4.84 -11.43
N ASP A 134 15.08 -5.63 -10.48
CA ASP A 134 13.67 -6.03 -10.42
C ASP A 134 12.89 -5.01 -9.60
N TYR A 135 12.72 -3.81 -10.16
CA TYR A 135 12.25 -2.64 -9.41
C TYR A 135 10.90 -2.86 -8.70
N ILE A 136 9.99 -3.66 -9.28
CA ILE A 136 8.70 -3.99 -8.66
C ILE A 136 8.93 -4.82 -7.41
N CYS A 137 9.59 -5.97 -7.53
CA CYS A 137 9.86 -6.84 -6.39
C CYS A 137 10.76 -6.14 -5.35
N TYR A 138 11.63 -5.22 -5.79
CA TYR A 138 12.52 -4.49 -4.91
C TYR A 138 11.72 -3.57 -3.98
N ASP A 139 10.81 -2.76 -4.52
CA ASP A 139 9.99 -1.86 -3.69
C ASP A 139 9.05 -2.65 -2.77
N ASP A 140 8.47 -3.75 -3.25
CA ASP A 140 7.63 -4.64 -2.44
C ASP A 140 8.45 -5.28 -1.31
N SER A 141 9.64 -5.81 -1.62
CA SER A 141 10.52 -6.42 -0.61
C SER A 141 10.87 -5.45 0.52
N ARG A 142 11.05 -4.16 0.21
CA ARG A 142 11.36 -3.12 1.20
C ARG A 142 10.19 -2.86 2.14
N LEU A 143 8.97 -2.83 1.61
CA LEU A 143 7.77 -2.68 2.44
C LEU A 143 7.51 -3.95 3.26
N LEU A 144 7.65 -5.13 2.67
CA LEU A 144 7.53 -6.41 3.35
C LEU A 144 8.52 -6.54 4.52
N MET A 145 9.80 -6.18 4.32
CA MET A 145 10.80 -6.18 5.40
C MET A 145 10.38 -5.28 6.57
N LYS A 146 9.86 -4.09 6.26
CA LYS A 146 9.37 -3.14 7.27
C LYS A 146 8.16 -3.71 8.02
N ILE A 147 7.23 -4.36 7.30
CA ILE A 147 6.10 -5.07 7.92
C ILE A 147 6.62 -6.15 8.87
N GLU A 148 7.52 -7.02 8.42
CA GLU A 148 8.02 -8.12 9.24
C GLU A 148 8.74 -7.63 10.50
N GLU A 149 9.54 -6.56 10.39
CA GLU A 149 10.20 -5.92 11.53
C GLU A 149 9.17 -5.41 12.55
N LYS A 150 8.17 -4.64 12.09
CA LYS A 150 7.10 -4.11 12.95
C LYS A 150 6.25 -5.21 13.59
N VAL A 151 5.99 -6.31 12.88
CA VAL A 151 5.31 -7.49 13.43
C VAL A 151 6.16 -8.12 14.53
N LYS A 152 7.45 -8.38 14.28
CA LYS A 152 8.38 -8.95 15.28
C LYS A 152 8.45 -8.08 16.55
N ASN A 153 8.37 -6.76 16.38
CA ASN A 153 8.37 -5.79 17.47
C ASN A 153 6.99 -5.53 18.11
N LYS A 154 5.92 -6.16 17.60
CA LYS A 154 4.53 -5.97 18.08
C LYS A 154 4.08 -4.51 18.06
N GLU A 155 4.41 -3.80 16.99
CA GLU A 155 4.13 -2.37 16.84
C GLU A 155 2.73 -2.05 16.27
N PHE A 156 1.98 -3.07 15.84
CA PHE A 156 0.64 -2.90 15.31
C PHE A 156 -0.43 -2.99 16.40
N GLN A 157 -1.53 -2.27 16.20
CA GLN A 157 -2.73 -2.41 17.01
C GLN A 157 -3.32 -3.82 16.84
N THR A 158 -4.17 -4.18 17.78
CA THR A 158 -4.96 -5.41 17.74
C THR A 158 -6.38 -5.10 18.17
N GLY A 159 -7.36 -5.78 17.56
CA GLY A 159 -8.77 -5.69 17.95
C GLY A 159 -9.70 -5.35 16.80
N LEU A 160 -9.16 -4.98 15.63
CA LEU A 160 -9.94 -4.88 14.40
C LEU A 160 -10.58 -6.25 14.09
N ARG A 161 -11.85 -6.22 13.69
CA ARG A 161 -12.59 -7.40 13.23
C ARG A 161 -13.05 -7.16 11.81
N VAL A 162 -12.51 -7.94 10.89
CA VAL A 162 -12.78 -7.83 9.45
C VAL A 162 -13.17 -9.20 8.90
N GLU A 163 -13.91 -9.18 7.79
CA GLU A 163 -14.12 -10.39 7.02
C GLU A 163 -12.78 -10.80 6.38
N LYS A 164 -12.46 -12.09 6.49
CA LYS A 164 -11.19 -12.62 6.02
C LYS A 164 -11.23 -12.75 4.50
N ASN A 165 -10.18 -12.27 3.83
CA ASN A 165 -10.08 -12.34 2.39
C ASN A 165 -9.80 -13.79 1.96
N ALA A 166 -10.67 -14.36 1.11
CA ALA A 166 -10.58 -15.76 0.68
C ALA A 166 -9.27 -16.06 -0.08
N CYS A 167 -8.80 -15.15 -0.93
CA CYS A 167 -7.54 -15.33 -1.65
C CYS A 167 -6.35 -15.35 -0.68
N VAL A 168 -6.38 -14.54 0.38
CA VAL A 168 -5.33 -14.57 1.39
C VAL A 168 -5.36 -15.86 2.21
N ILE A 169 -6.55 -16.37 2.54
CA ILE A 169 -6.68 -17.68 3.19
C ILE A 169 -6.04 -18.78 2.33
N GLU A 170 -6.39 -18.83 1.05
CA GLU A 170 -5.87 -19.81 0.10
C GLU A 170 -4.34 -19.74 0.01
N MET A 171 -3.77 -18.55 -0.17
CA MET A 171 -2.30 -18.35 -0.20
C MET A 171 -1.61 -18.87 1.06
N ILE A 172 -2.19 -18.63 2.24
CA ILE A 172 -1.65 -19.09 3.51
C ILE A 172 -1.75 -20.63 3.63
N GLU A 173 -2.91 -21.21 3.30
CA GLU A 173 -3.16 -22.65 3.44
C GLU A 173 -2.31 -23.49 2.47
N GLU A 174 -2.00 -22.96 1.29
CA GLU A 174 -1.15 -23.62 0.31
C GLU A 174 0.35 -23.53 0.63
N THR A 175 0.75 -22.60 1.51
CA THR A 175 2.15 -22.39 1.86
C THR A 175 2.61 -23.32 2.98
N ASN A 176 3.63 -24.15 2.71
CA ASN A 176 4.30 -24.92 3.75
C ASN A 176 5.37 -24.09 4.49
N PHE A 177 5.00 -23.44 5.58
CA PHE A 177 5.92 -22.62 6.39
C PHE A 177 6.99 -23.39 7.18
N SER A 178 7.03 -24.72 7.08
CA SER A 178 8.05 -25.54 7.76
C SER A 178 9.31 -25.77 6.91
N VAL A 179 9.34 -25.26 5.67
CA VAL A 179 10.47 -25.41 4.76
C VAL A 179 11.06 -24.04 4.39
N GLU A 180 12.35 -24.04 4.05
CA GLU A 180 12.99 -22.87 3.43
C GLU A 180 12.37 -22.61 2.05
N PRO A 181 12.20 -21.35 1.64
CA PRO A 181 12.58 -20.13 2.37
C PRO A 181 11.50 -19.60 3.34
N PHE A 182 10.32 -20.22 3.38
CA PHE A 182 9.12 -19.71 4.07
C PHE A 182 9.18 -19.77 5.60
N VAL A 183 10.10 -20.55 6.17
CA VAL A 183 10.37 -20.58 7.61
C VAL A 183 10.76 -19.22 8.18
N ASN A 184 11.21 -18.29 7.32
CA ASN A 184 11.63 -16.94 7.71
C ASN A 184 10.46 -15.94 7.84
N ILE A 185 9.29 -16.23 7.27
CA ILE A 185 8.08 -15.39 7.37
C ILE A 185 7.61 -15.37 8.83
N PRO A 186 7.33 -14.23 9.48
CA PRO A 186 6.88 -14.17 10.88
C PRO A 186 5.62 -15.00 11.16
N GLU A 187 5.57 -15.72 12.28
CA GLU A 187 4.44 -16.61 12.63
C GLU A 187 3.09 -15.88 12.69
N ASP A 188 3.07 -14.63 13.15
CA ASP A 188 1.86 -13.82 13.25
C ASP A 188 1.28 -13.45 11.88
N LEU A 189 2.07 -13.54 10.80
CA LEU A 189 1.62 -13.33 9.42
C LEU A 189 1.16 -14.63 8.74
N ARG A 190 1.50 -15.80 9.28
CA ARG A 190 1.14 -17.12 8.72
C ARG A 190 -0.29 -17.55 9.01
N LYS A 191 -1.11 -16.68 9.60
CA LYS A 191 -2.44 -16.99 10.08
C LYS A 191 -3.33 -15.78 9.88
N ILE A 192 -4.54 -16.03 9.39
CA ILE A 192 -5.63 -15.08 9.36
C ILE A 192 -6.68 -15.56 10.34
#